data_AF-X1F642-F1
#
_entry.id   AF-X1F642-F1
#
_cell.length_a   1.000
_cell.length_b   1.000
_cell.length_c   1.000
_cell.angle_alpha   90.00
_cell.angle_beta   90.00
_cell.angle_gamma   90.00
#
_symmetry.space_group_name_H-M   'P 1'
#
loop_
_entity.id
_entity.type
_entity.pdbx_description
1 polymer ?
#
loop_
_entity_poly.entity_id
_entity_poly.type
_entity_poly.pdbx_seq_one_letter_code
_entity_poly.pdbx_strand_id
1 'polypeptide(L)' 'ILDISMGGAALEMFNPPPEGVLHAGKQIAKIEFTLSGRSLSISGVVIQLKAKFLALRFGSLSSGNKKALARYIFKKISD' A
#
# COMPACT_ATOMS: atom_id res chain seq x y z
N ILE A 1 2.15 3.33 -7.96
CA ILE A 1 1.86 3.88 -6.60
C ILE A 1 1.75 5.38 -6.78
N LEU A 2 0.62 5.98 -6.43
CA LEU A 2 0.42 7.43 -6.54
C LEU A 2 1.09 8.14 -5.37
N ASP A 3 0.77 7.69 -4.16
CA ASP A 3 1.35 8.20 -2.93
C ASP A 3 1.55 7.07 -1.91
N ILE A 4 2.54 7.22 -1.03
CA ILE A 4 2.82 6.26 0.03
C ILE A 4 3.42 6.97 1.25
N SER A 5 2.88 6.63 2.41
CA SER A 5 3.31 7.12 3.72
C SER A 5 3.65 5.94 4.64
N MET A 6 4.05 6.23 5.87
CA MET A 6 4.24 5.19 6.89
C MET A 6 2.94 4.48 7.29
N GLY A 7 1.78 5.12 7.08
CA GLY A 7 0.48 4.61 7.51
C GLY A 7 -0.35 3.96 6.39
N GLY A 8 0.03 4.13 5.13
CA GLY A 8 -0.79 3.66 4.02
C GLY A 8 -0.30 4.07 2.65
N ALA A 9 -1.08 3.75 1.62
CA ALA A 9 -0.78 4.08 0.25
C ALA A 9 -2.04 4.41 -0.56
N ALA A 10 -1.88 5.30 -1.52
CA ALA A 10 -2.82 5.53 -2.61
C ALA A 10 -2.28 4.86 -3.88
N LEU A 11 -3.11 4.01 -4.48
CA LEU A 11 -2.74 3.18 -5.62
C LEU A 11 -3.71 3.43 -6.77
N GLU A 12 -3.18 3.39 -7.98
CA GLU A 12 -3.96 3.23 -9.20
C GLU A 12 -3.77 1.78 -9.67
N MET A 13 -4.88 1.09 -9.91
CA MET A 13 -4.88 -0.26 -10.44
C MET A 13 -4.99 -0.23 -11.95
N PHE A 14 -4.13 -0.98 -12.64
CA PHE A 14 -4.22 -1.13 -14.09
C PHE A 14 -5.45 -1.94 -14.51
N ASN A 15 -5.73 -3.02 -13.78
CA ASN A 15 -6.91 -3.85 -13.95
C ASN A 15 -7.58 -4.03 -12.58
N PRO A 16 -8.55 -3.16 -12.22
CA PRO A 16 -9.25 -3.30 -10.94
C PRO A 16 -10.02 -4.64 -10.90
N PRO A 17 -10.13 -5.27 -9.73
CA PRO A 17 -10.91 -6.49 -9.61
C PRO A 17 -12.40 -6.20 -9.82
N PRO A 18 -13.22 -7.24 -10.08
CA PRO A 18 -14.66 -7.11 -10.19
C PRO A 18 -15.28 -6.42 -8.97
N GLU A 19 -16.42 -5.79 -9.18
CA GLU A 19 -17.19 -5.16 -8.09
C GLU A 19 -17.46 -6.16 -6.96
N GLY A 20 -17.40 -5.67 -5.72
CA GLY A 20 -17.61 -6.48 -4.51
C GLY A 20 -16.36 -7.17 -3.97
N VAL A 21 -15.33 -7.42 -4.78
CA VAL A 21 -14.08 -8.06 -4.32
C VAL A 21 -13.31 -7.15 -3.36
N LEU A 22 -13.15 -5.89 -3.76
CA LEU A 22 -12.58 -4.83 -2.93
C LEU A 22 -13.69 -3.84 -2.57
N HIS A 23 -13.77 -3.50 -1.29
CA HIS A 23 -14.71 -2.52 -0.75
C HIS A 23 -14.12 -1.93 0.53
N ALA A 24 -14.59 -0.75 0.93
CA ALA A 24 -14.14 -0.12 2.17
C ALA A 24 -14.34 -1.05 3.38
N GLY A 25 -13.35 -1.14 4.26
CA GLY A 25 -13.31 -2.06 5.40
C GLY A 25 -12.76 -3.45 5.07
N LYS A 26 -12.56 -3.81 3.79
CA LYS A 26 -12.01 -5.11 3.42
C LYS A 26 -10.57 -5.25 3.92
N GLN A 27 -10.33 -6.26 4.74
CA GLN A 27 -8.97 -6.64 5.16
C GLN A 27 -8.27 -7.40 4.02
N ILE A 28 -7.04 -7.01 3.73
CA ILE A 28 -6.12 -7.71 2.84
C ILE A 28 -4.99 -8.25 3.70
N ALA A 29 -4.90 -9.59 3.79
CA ALA A 29 -3.95 -10.25 4.67
C ALA A 29 -2.49 -10.03 4.22
N LYS A 30 -2.26 -9.93 2.91
CA LYS A 30 -0.93 -9.82 2.33
C LYS A 30 -0.96 -8.95 1.07
N ILE A 31 -0.20 -7.87 1.08
CA ILE A 31 0.02 -6.95 -0.03
C ILE A 31 1.52 -6.91 -0.25
N GLU A 32 1.96 -7.22 -1.46
CA GLU A 32 3.37 -7.18 -1.84
C GLU A 32 3.67 -5.88 -2.58
N PHE A 33 4.54 -5.05 -1.99
CA PHE A 33 5.05 -3.85 -2.61
C PHE A 33 6.50 -4.07 -3.03
N THR A 34 6.81 -3.81 -4.29
CA THR A 34 8.20 -3.73 -4.76
C THR A 34 8.61 -2.26 -4.79
N LEU A 35 9.41 -1.83 -3.81
CA LEU A 35 9.90 -0.46 -3.66
C LEU A 35 11.41 -0.43 -3.91
N SER A 36 11.86 0.27 -4.94
CA SER A 36 13.29 0.39 -5.31
C SER A 36 14.01 -0.97 -5.38
N GLY A 37 13.36 -1.97 -5.97
CA GLY A 37 13.90 -3.33 -6.12
C GLY A 37 13.82 -4.21 -4.85
N ARG A 38 13.19 -3.74 -3.77
CA ARG A 38 12.96 -4.53 -2.55
C ARG A 38 11.48 -4.85 -2.36
N SER A 39 11.18 -6.11 -2.13
CA SER A 39 9.82 -6.55 -1.81
C SER A 39 9.49 -6.35 -0.33
N LEU A 40 8.31 -5.83 -0.06
CA LEU A 40 7.74 -5.59 1.26
C LEU A 40 6.38 -6.28 1.32
N SER A 41 6.20 -7.16 2.30
CA SER A 41 4.94 -7.85 2.52
C SER A 41 4.20 -7.24 3.71
N ILE A 42 3.05 -6.62 3.45
CA ILE A 42 2.32 -5.78 4.40
C ILE A 42 0.85 -6.19 4.40
N SER A 43 0.20 -6.31 5.56
CA SER A 43 -1.25 -6.42 5.65
C SER A 43 -1.90 -5.04 5.65
N GLY A 44 -3.18 -4.92 5.30
CA GLY A 44 -3.85 -3.63 5.32
C GLY A 44 -5.35 -3.73 5.19
N VAL A 45 -6.01 -2.59 5.32
CA VAL A 45 -7.45 -2.45 5.13
C VAL A 45 -7.71 -1.45 4.00
N VAL A 46 -8.67 -1.78 3.14
CA VAL A 46 -9.19 -0.85 2.14
C VAL A 46 -9.93 0.27 2.85
N ILE A 47 -9.49 1.50 2.67
CA ILE A 47 -10.17 2.69 3.19
C ILE A 47 -11.19 3.20 2.17
N GLN A 48 -10.81 3.20 0.90
CA GLN A 48 -11.68 3.66 -0.17
C GLN A 48 -11.30 2.99 -1.49
N LEU A 49 -12.30 2.70 -2.31
CA LEU A 49 -12.16 2.31 -3.70
C LEU A 49 -13.05 3.22 -4.54
N LYS A 50 -12.48 3.88 -5.54
CA LYS A 50 -13.23 4.71 -6.50
C LYS A 50 -12.70 4.45 -7.90
N ALA A 51 -13.50 3.78 -8.73
CA ALA A 51 -13.07 3.27 -10.04
C ALA A 51 -11.77 2.46 -9.90
N LYS A 52 -10.66 2.92 -10.49
CA LYS A 52 -9.34 2.27 -10.43
C LYS A 52 -8.46 2.74 -9.26
N PHE A 53 -8.91 3.69 -8.45
CA PHE A 53 -8.13 4.27 -7.36
C PHE A 53 -8.45 3.60 -6.02
N LEU A 54 -7.41 3.12 -5.35
CA LEU A 54 -7.49 2.39 -4.10
C LEU A 54 -6.69 3.12 -3.02
N ALA A 55 -7.35 3.43 -1.91
CA ALA A 55 -6.69 3.90 -0.69
C ALA A 55 -6.59 2.75 0.32
N LEU A 56 -5.38 2.51 0.82
CA LEU A 56 -5.07 1.47 1.80
C LEU A 56 -4.50 2.09 3.06
N ARG A 57 -4.94 1.59 4.21
CA ARG A 57 -4.25 1.78 5.49
C ARG A 57 -3.49 0.50 5.81
N PHE A 58 -2.21 0.63 6.12
CA PHE A 58 -1.39 -0.52 6.52
C PHE A 58 -1.79 -1.00 7.91
N GLY A 59 -1.72 -2.32 8.11
CA GLY A 59 -1.79 -2.95 9.41
C GLY A 59 -0.48 -2.77 10.19
N SER A 60 -0.31 -3.56 11.24
CA SER A 60 0.95 -3.55 12.00
C SER A 60 2.12 -3.94 11.09
N LEU A 61 3.10 -3.05 10.99
CA LEU A 61 4.31 -3.27 10.23
C LEU A 61 5.39 -3.88 11.14
N SER A 62 6.07 -4.93 10.65
CA SER A 62 7.28 -5.43 11.29
C SER A 62 8.37 -4.35 11.33
N SER A 63 9.31 -4.43 12.26
CA SER A 63 10.44 -3.48 12.35
C SER A 63 11.25 -3.41 11.05
N GLY A 64 11.40 -4.55 10.36
CA GLY A 64 12.05 -4.63 9.05
C GLY A 64 11.29 -3.85 7.98
N ASN A 65 9.97 -4.07 7.88
CA ASN A 65 9.12 -3.35 6.92
C ASN A 65 9.05 -1.85 7.22
N LYS A 66 8.93 -1.46 8.49
CA LYS A 66 8.97 -0.05 8.92
C LYS A 66 10.27 0.62 8.46
N LYS A 67 11.42 0.00 8.71
CA LYS A 67 12.74 0.55 8.35
C LYS A 67 12.91 0.66 6.84
N ALA A 68 12.48 -0.34 6.08
CA ALA A 68 12.57 -0.34 4.63
C ALA A 68 11.65 0.71 3.99
N LEU A 69 10.42 0.83 4.48
CA LEU A 69 9.46 1.84 4.03
C LEU A 69 9.95 3.27 4.36
N ALA A 70 10.44 3.50 5.57
CA ALA A 70 10.99 4.79 5.98
C ALA A 70 12.18 5.21 5.10
N ARG A 71 13.09 4.28 4.79
CA ARG A 71 14.21 4.53 3.87
C ARG A 71 13.73 4.90 2.46
N TYR A 72 12.74 4.19 1.96
CA TYR A 72 12.16 4.48 0.64
C TYR A 72 11.53 5.87 0.60
N ILE A 73 10.70 6.21 1.59
CA ILE A 73 10.04 7.52 1.69
C ILE A 73 11.09 8.64 1.80
N PHE A 74 12.07 8.47 2.70
CA PHE A 74 13.14 9.46 2.87
C PHE A 74 13.90 9.71 1.57
N LYS A 75 14.27 8.64 0.85
CA LYS A 75 14.93 8.76 -0.45
C LYS A 75 14.06 9.52 -1.45
N LYS A 76 12.78 9.17 -1.58
CA LYS A 76 11.85 9.80 -2.52
C LYS A 76 11.61 11.29 -2.25
N ILE A 77 11.74 11.75 -0.99
CA ILE A 77 11.59 13.17 -0.62
C ILE A 77 12.89 13.96 -0.81
N SER A 78 14.03 13.28 -0.72
CA SER A 78 15.36 13.90 -0.80
C SER A 78 15.89 14.01 -2.23
N ASP A 79 15.29 13.27 -3.17
CA ASP A 79 15.51 13.33 -4.61
C ASP A 79 14.56 14.36 -5.26
#